data_AF-A0A6G3ZB38-F1
#
_entry.id   AF-A0A6G3ZB38-F1
#
_cell.length_a   1.000
_cell.length_b   1.000
_cell.length_c   1.000
_cell.angle_alpha   90.00
_cell.angle_beta   90.00
_cell.angle_gamma   90.00
#
_symmetry.space_group_name_H-M   'P 1'
#
loop_
_entity.id
_entity.type
_entity.pdbx_description
1 polymer ?
#
loop_
_entity_poly.entity_id
_entity_poly.type
_entity_poly.pdbx_seq_one_letter_code
_entity_poly.pdbx_strand_id
1 'polypeptide(L)'
;MSNLVKDKRVLLGGFFILVGLFWILEIVDVIPYYIFREFLSVPGFSFLLGLFLLVSSRHKLLGAIFAVFGGYFLLDEFFYIPYNVERLIFPTFLIIIGAFIIFRGKKKSFDDYEIEPESMDFFDEVSVFGGGEKIINSNNFRGGKITSIFGGSELNLKGAKLSEGKKLIDIFILFGGTKLIIPEDWNIKNEVTAVFGGFSDKRKMDPK
;
A
#
# COMPACT_ATOMS: atom_id res chain seq x y z
N MET A 1 19.32 -23.68 -12.61
CA MET A 1 18.06 -23.17 -12.01
C MET A 1 18.01 -21.66 -12.19
N SER A 2 17.56 -21.22 -13.36
CA SER A 2 17.63 -19.84 -13.82
C SER A 2 16.42 -19.04 -13.37
N ASN A 3 16.65 -18.11 -12.45
CA ASN A 3 16.02 -16.78 -12.36
C ASN A 3 14.60 -16.67 -12.95
N LEU A 4 13.62 -17.14 -12.19
CA LEU A 4 12.20 -16.79 -12.30
C LEU A 4 11.95 -15.36 -11.80
N VAL A 5 12.80 -14.40 -12.18
CA VAL A 5 12.40 -13.00 -12.22
C VAL A 5 11.57 -12.85 -13.50
N LYS A 6 10.39 -13.48 -13.49
CA LYS A 6 9.43 -13.43 -14.58
C LYS A 6 9.07 -11.96 -14.76
N ASP A 7 9.46 -11.39 -15.90
CA ASP A 7 9.23 -9.99 -16.22
C ASP A 7 7.78 -9.66 -15.89
N LYS A 8 7.55 -8.66 -15.05
CA LYS A 8 6.22 -8.33 -14.53
C LYS A 8 5.22 -8.09 -15.66
N ARG A 9 5.73 -7.72 -16.84
CA ARG A 9 5.01 -7.57 -18.10
C ARG A 9 4.48 -8.90 -18.64
N VAL A 10 5.24 -9.99 -18.55
CA VAL A 10 4.83 -11.34 -18.97
C VAL A 10 3.81 -11.92 -17.99
N LEU A 11 3.92 -11.62 -16.69
CA LEU A 11 2.89 -11.98 -15.71
C LEU A 11 1.58 -11.21 -15.94
N LEU A 12 1.66 -9.89 -16.16
CA LEU A 12 0.51 -9.06 -16.52
C LEU A 12 -0.14 -9.51 -17.83
N GLY A 13 0.65 -9.69 -18.88
CA GLY A 13 0.18 -10.15 -20.18
C GLY A 13 -0.44 -11.54 -20.11
N GLY A 14 0.19 -12.48 -19.38
CA GLY A 14 -0.36 -13.81 -19.14
C GLY A 14 -1.69 -13.77 -18.39
N PHE A 15 -1.84 -12.89 -17.40
CA PHE A 15 -3.11 -12.69 -16.69
C PHE A 15 -4.21 -12.21 -17.63
N PHE A 16 -3.95 -11.17 -18.43
CA PHE A 16 -4.94 -10.67 -19.41
C PHE A 16 -5.29 -11.70 -20.48
N ILE A 17 -4.33 -12.50 -20.95
CA ILE A 17 -4.58 -13.57 -21.91
C ILE A 17 -5.45 -14.67 -21.29
N LEU A 18 -5.19 -15.07 -20.04
CA LEU A 18 -6.01 -16.06 -19.34
C LEU A 18 -7.43 -15.56 -19.10
N VAL A 19 -7.59 -14.31 -18.64
CA VAL A 19 -8.91 -13.68 -18.47
C VAL A 19 -9.66 -13.60 -19.81
N GLY A 20 -8.99 -13.21 -20.90
CA GLY A 20 -9.58 -13.14 -22.23
C GLY A 20 -9.97 -14.51 -22.80
N LEU A 21 -9.12 -15.53 -22.64
CA LEU A 21 -9.43 -16.91 -23.04
C LEU A 21 -10.62 -17.46 -22.25
N PHE A 22 -10.69 -17.16 -20.95
CA PHE A 22 -11.80 -17.55 -20.10
C PHE A 22 -13.12 -16.88 -20.54
N TRP A 23 -13.06 -15.61 -20.98
CA TRP A 23 -14.19 -14.89 -21.57
C TRP A 23 -14.66 -15.51 -22.89
N ILE A 24 -13.74 -15.99 -23.71
CA ILE A 24 -14.09 -16.65 -24.98
C ILE A 24 -14.80 -17.98 -24.71
N LEU A 25 -14.39 -18.73 -23.69
CA LEU A 25 -15.04 -20.00 -23.32
C LEU A 25 -16.49 -19.82 -22.87
N GLU A 26 -16.85 -18.65 -22.34
CA GLU A 26 -18.24 -18.25 -22.06
C GLU A 26 -19.06 -18.10 -23.33
N ILE A 27 -18.53 -17.38 -24.32
CA ILE A 27 -19.23 -17.11 -25.58
C ILE A 27 -19.59 -18.42 -26.29
N VAL A 28 -18.82 -19.48 -26.03
CA VAL A 28 -18.99 -20.82 -26.60
C VAL A 28 -19.95 -21.69 -25.76
N ASP A 29 -20.50 -21.16 -24.65
CA ASP A 29 -21.55 -21.79 -23.82
C ASP A 29 -21.12 -23.14 -23.20
N VAL A 30 -19.80 -23.33 -23.02
CA VAL A 30 -19.18 -24.58 -22.53
C VAL A 30 -19.35 -24.75 -21.01
N ILE A 31 -19.70 -23.68 -20.30
CA ILE A 31 -19.81 -23.64 -18.83
C ILE A 31 -21.25 -23.27 -18.46
N PRO A 32 -21.90 -23.99 -17.52
CA PRO A 32 -23.29 -23.72 -17.15
C PRO A 32 -23.51 -22.29 -16.64
N TYR A 33 -24.51 -21.63 -17.24
CA TYR A 33 -24.92 -20.22 -17.11
C TYR A 33 -25.03 -19.69 -15.65
N TYR A 34 -25.27 -20.57 -14.68
CA TYR A 34 -25.52 -20.22 -13.27
C TYR A 34 -24.25 -19.83 -12.49
N ILE A 35 -23.10 -20.47 -12.77
CA ILE A 35 -21.83 -20.14 -12.11
C ILE A 35 -21.22 -18.88 -12.75
N PHE A 36 -21.54 -18.68 -14.03
CA PHE A 36 -20.92 -17.67 -14.87
C PHE A 36 -21.46 -16.26 -14.59
N ARG A 37 -22.78 -16.08 -14.42
CA ARG A 37 -23.37 -14.77 -14.17
C ARG A 37 -22.97 -14.14 -12.83
N GLU A 38 -22.80 -14.98 -11.81
CA GLU A 38 -22.47 -14.56 -10.44
C GLU A 38 -20.96 -14.34 -10.28
N PHE A 39 -20.12 -15.24 -10.84
CA PHE A 39 -18.66 -15.10 -10.73
C PHE A 39 -18.06 -14.07 -11.70
N LEU A 40 -18.72 -13.77 -12.83
CA LEU A 40 -18.27 -12.74 -13.79
C LEU A 40 -19.02 -11.41 -13.68
N SER A 41 -19.85 -11.24 -12.66
CA SER A 41 -20.38 -9.93 -12.28
C SER A 41 -19.23 -8.98 -11.88
N VAL A 42 -19.45 -7.66 -11.92
CA VAL A 42 -18.49 -6.61 -11.49
C VAL A 42 -17.73 -6.95 -10.19
N PRO A 43 -18.34 -7.65 -9.21
CA PRO A 43 -17.64 -8.12 -8.02
C PRO A 43 -16.57 -9.18 -8.23
N GLY A 44 -16.81 -10.19 -9.07
CA GLY A 44 -15.86 -11.28 -9.26
C GLY A 44 -14.62 -10.82 -10.02
N PHE A 45 -14.79 -9.93 -10.99
CA PHE A 45 -13.66 -9.24 -11.61
C PHE A 45 -12.87 -8.41 -10.59
N SER A 46 -13.56 -7.66 -9.71
CA SER A 46 -12.93 -6.87 -8.65
C SER A 46 -12.16 -7.75 -7.65
N PHE A 47 -12.69 -8.92 -7.32
CA PHE A 47 -12.06 -9.90 -6.44
C PHE A 47 -10.77 -10.46 -7.04
N LEU A 48 -10.84 -10.93 -8.29
CA LEU A 48 -9.69 -11.48 -9.01
C LEU A 48 -8.61 -10.42 -9.22
N LEU A 49 -9.00 -9.19 -9.58
CA LEU A 49 -8.07 -8.07 -9.70
C LEU A 49 -7.40 -7.75 -8.36
N GLY A 50 -8.15 -7.77 -7.26
CA GLY A 50 -7.62 -7.57 -5.92
C GLY A 50 -6.60 -8.63 -5.51
N LEU A 51 -6.93 -9.90 -5.72
CA LEU A 51 -6.01 -11.03 -5.51
C LEU A 51 -4.75 -10.91 -6.38
N PHE A 52 -4.93 -10.59 -7.66
CA PHE A 52 -3.82 -10.39 -8.58
C PHE A 52 -2.91 -9.25 -8.11
N LEU A 53 -3.47 -8.11 -7.68
CA LEU A 53 -2.73 -6.97 -7.16
C LEU A 53 -2.02 -7.30 -5.83
N LEU A 54 -2.60 -8.15 -4.97
CA LEU A 54 -1.94 -8.60 -3.74
C LEU A 54 -0.65 -9.40 -4.02
N VAL A 55 -0.68 -10.23 -5.07
CA VAL A 55 0.43 -11.10 -5.45
C VAL A 55 1.45 -10.35 -6.32
N SER A 56 0.97 -9.55 -7.28
CA SER A 56 1.81 -8.98 -8.34
C SER A 56 2.27 -7.55 -8.08
N SER A 57 1.55 -6.77 -7.26
CA SER A 57 1.83 -5.34 -7.10
C SER A 57 2.64 -5.03 -5.84
N ARG A 58 3.40 -3.93 -5.87
CA ARG A 58 4.01 -3.35 -4.66
C ARG A 58 2.94 -2.72 -3.74
N HIS A 59 1.71 -2.55 -4.21
CA HIS A 59 0.61 -1.82 -3.57
C HIS A 59 -0.38 -2.80 -2.94
N LYS A 60 0.12 -3.60 -1.99
CA LYS A 60 -0.66 -4.64 -1.30
C LYS A 60 -1.96 -4.12 -0.67
N LEU A 61 -2.01 -2.83 -0.29
CA LEU A 61 -3.22 -2.21 0.25
C LEU A 61 -4.35 -2.14 -0.78
N LEU A 62 -4.07 -1.69 -2.01
CA LEU A 62 -5.09 -1.64 -3.05
C LEU A 62 -5.59 -3.04 -3.37
N GLY A 63 -4.68 -4.00 -3.53
CA GLY A 63 -5.07 -5.39 -3.74
C GLY A 63 -5.96 -5.93 -2.62
N ALA A 64 -5.62 -5.65 -1.36
CA ALA A 64 -6.45 -6.05 -0.22
C ALA A 64 -7.84 -5.42 -0.26
N ILE A 65 -7.94 -4.12 -0.58
CA ILE A 65 -9.24 -3.43 -0.67
C ILE A 65 -10.11 -4.04 -1.76
N PHE A 66 -9.58 -4.21 -2.98
CA PHE A 66 -10.32 -4.81 -4.09
C PHE A 66 -10.70 -6.27 -3.81
N ALA A 67 -9.82 -7.04 -3.16
CA ALA A 67 -10.09 -8.43 -2.81
C ALA A 67 -11.17 -8.55 -1.74
N VAL A 68 -11.18 -7.69 -0.72
CA VAL A 68 -12.27 -7.75 0.27
C VAL A 68 -13.57 -7.24 -0.35
N PHE A 69 -13.54 -6.12 -1.06
CA PHE A 69 -14.73 -5.55 -1.69
C PHE A 69 -15.40 -6.53 -2.66
N GLY A 70 -14.61 -7.13 -3.57
CA GLY A 70 -15.12 -8.13 -4.51
C GLY A 70 -15.56 -9.42 -3.83
N GLY A 71 -14.80 -9.91 -2.83
CA GLY A 71 -15.14 -11.14 -2.11
C GLY A 71 -16.41 -11.00 -1.28
N TYR A 72 -16.66 -9.80 -0.75
CA TYR A 72 -17.86 -9.49 0.03
C TYR A 72 -19.14 -9.52 -0.81
N PHE A 73 -19.12 -8.88 -1.98
CA PHE A 73 -20.28 -8.92 -2.88
C PHE A 73 -20.51 -10.33 -3.45
N LEU A 74 -19.43 -11.08 -3.72
CA LEU A 74 -19.51 -12.49 -4.11
C LEU A 74 -20.20 -13.34 -3.03
N LEU A 75 -19.90 -13.10 -1.75
CA LEU A 75 -20.52 -13.83 -0.65
C LEU A 75 -22.04 -13.57 -0.55
N ASP A 76 -22.50 -12.36 -0.87
CA ASP A 76 -23.93 -12.00 -0.88
C ASP A 76 -24.69 -12.66 -2.05
N GLU A 77 -24.03 -12.86 -3.21
CA GLU A 77 -24.60 -13.62 -4.33
C GLU A 77 -24.73 -15.12 -4.01
N PHE A 78 -23.67 -15.73 -3.45
CA PHE A 78 -23.65 -17.18 -3.21
C PHE A 78 -24.45 -17.64 -2.00
N PHE A 79 -24.49 -16.83 -0.94
CA PHE A 79 -25.29 -17.10 0.24
C PHE A 79 -26.44 -16.11 0.24
N TYR A 80 -27.68 -16.60 0.08
CA TYR A 80 -28.91 -15.81 0.26
C TYR A 80 -29.01 -15.37 1.74
N ILE A 81 -28.19 -14.41 2.14
CA ILE A 81 -28.08 -13.94 3.52
C ILE A 81 -29.19 -12.92 3.73
N PRO A 82 -30.18 -13.18 4.61
CA PRO A 82 -31.31 -12.27 4.84
C PRO A 82 -30.94 -11.00 5.63
N TYR A 83 -29.66 -10.69 5.78
CA TYR A 83 -29.14 -9.54 6.51
C TYR A 83 -28.73 -8.44 5.53
N ASN A 84 -28.93 -7.18 5.92
CA ASN A 84 -28.52 -6.02 5.13
C ASN A 84 -26.99 -5.91 5.10
N VAL A 85 -26.36 -6.64 4.18
CA VAL A 85 -24.92 -6.67 3.95
C VAL A 85 -24.34 -5.28 3.71
N GLU A 86 -25.12 -4.35 3.18
CA GLU A 86 -24.72 -2.95 2.99
C GLU A 86 -24.25 -2.28 4.28
N ARG A 87 -24.85 -2.62 5.43
CA ARG A 87 -24.50 -2.02 6.73
C ARG A 87 -23.17 -2.52 7.28
N LEU A 88 -22.72 -3.69 6.84
CA LEU A 88 -21.46 -4.31 7.27
C LEU A 88 -20.26 -3.84 6.44
N ILE A 89 -20.47 -3.18 5.30
CA ILE A 89 -19.40 -2.63 4.46
C ILE A 89 -18.51 -1.68 5.26
N PHE A 90 -19.12 -0.72 5.96
CA PHE A 90 -18.40 0.30 6.70
C PHE A 90 -17.59 -0.26 7.90
N PRO A 91 -18.18 -1.08 8.80
CA PRO A 91 -17.42 -1.74 9.87
C PRO A 91 -16.28 -2.63 9.36
N THR A 92 -16.52 -3.41 8.31
CA THR A 92 -15.51 -4.32 7.75
C THR A 92 -14.35 -3.54 7.16
N PHE A 93 -14.63 -2.45 6.43
CA PHE A 93 -13.62 -1.55 5.90
C PHE A 93 -12.75 -0.94 7.02
N LEU A 94 -13.36 -0.49 8.12
CA LEU A 94 -12.62 0.02 9.29
C LEU A 94 -11.71 -1.05 9.90
N ILE A 95 -12.20 -2.28 10.06
CA ILE A 95 -11.41 -3.40 10.59
C ILE A 95 -10.20 -3.69 9.68
N ILE A 96 -10.39 -3.69 8.37
CA ILE A 96 -9.31 -3.95 7.40
C ILE A 96 -8.26 -2.85 7.43
N ILE A 97 -8.68 -1.58 7.45
CA ILE A 97 -7.76 -0.44 7.59
C ILE A 97 -6.98 -0.58 8.91
N GLY A 98 -7.66 -0.82 10.03
CA GLY A 98 -7.04 -0.99 11.33
C GLY A 98 -6.02 -2.12 11.36
N ALA A 99 -6.41 -3.30 10.85
CA ALA A 99 -5.53 -4.46 10.74
C ALA A 99 -4.31 -4.15 9.84
N PHE A 100 -4.53 -3.52 8.68
CA PHE A 100 -3.45 -3.16 7.77
C PHE A 100 -2.40 -2.25 8.43
N ILE A 101 -2.84 -1.25 9.21
CA ILE A 101 -1.93 -0.35 9.94
C ILE A 101 -1.06 -1.13 10.92
N ILE A 102 -1.66 -2.06 11.67
CA ILE A 102 -0.95 -2.93 12.62
C ILE A 102 0.07 -3.81 11.88
N PHE A 103 -0.31 -4.44 10.78
CA PHE A 103 0.58 -5.32 10.02
C PHE A 103 1.68 -4.57 9.27
N ARG A 104 1.46 -3.31 8.89
CA ARG A 104 2.50 -2.42 8.33
C ARG A 104 3.58 -2.09 9.37
N GLY A 105 3.27 -2.16 10.67
CA GLY A 105 4.19 -2.10 11.82
C GLY A 105 5.43 -2.99 11.69
N LYS A 106 5.23 -4.21 11.19
CA LYS A 106 6.15 -5.33 11.42
C LYS A 106 7.15 -5.57 10.29
N LYS A 107 7.47 -4.56 9.48
CA LYS A 107 8.38 -4.78 8.33
C LYS A 107 9.83 -4.85 8.82
N LYS A 108 10.35 -6.08 8.80
CA LYS A 108 11.69 -6.62 9.14
C LYS A 108 12.96 -5.83 8.82
N SER A 109 12.90 -4.64 8.19
CA SER A 109 14.10 -3.88 7.84
C SER A 109 14.63 -3.00 8.98
N PHE A 110 13.89 -2.89 10.08
CA PHE A 110 14.28 -2.11 11.26
C PHE A 110 14.60 -2.98 12.48
N ASP A 111 14.50 -4.32 12.35
CA ASP A 111 14.55 -5.29 13.46
C ASP A 111 15.94 -5.47 14.10
N ASP A 112 16.99 -4.82 13.57
CA ASP A 112 18.36 -4.92 14.12
C ASP A 112 18.76 -3.73 15.02
N TYR A 113 17.84 -2.82 15.30
CA TYR A 113 18.10 -1.68 16.17
C TYR A 113 17.34 -1.79 17.48
N GLU A 114 18.08 -1.89 18.59
CA GLU A 114 17.55 -1.55 19.91
C GLU A 114 17.10 -0.09 19.86
N ILE A 115 15.79 0.13 19.84
CA ILE A 115 15.19 1.46 19.91
C ILE A 115 15.23 1.88 21.37
N GLU A 116 16.19 2.71 21.73
CA GLU A 116 16.15 3.42 23.01
C GLU A 116 14.93 4.37 23.00
N PRO A 117 14.04 4.31 24.01
CA PRO A 117 12.77 5.07 24.03
C PRO A 117 12.91 6.59 23.90
N GLU A 118 14.08 7.14 24.22
CA GLU A 118 14.38 8.58 24.15
C GLU A 118 15.22 8.98 22.94
N SER A 119 15.69 8.01 22.14
CA SER A 119 16.56 8.32 21.00
C SER A 119 15.77 9.00 19.86
N MET A 120 16.28 10.12 19.37
CA MET A 120 15.78 10.76 18.14
C MET A 120 16.33 10.11 16.86
N ASP A 121 17.09 9.03 17.00
CA ASP A 121 17.74 8.30 15.92
C ASP A 121 16.73 7.61 14.99
N PHE A 122 15.58 7.20 15.53
CA PHE A 122 14.48 6.63 14.76
C PHE A 122 13.16 7.24 15.20
N PHE A 123 12.38 7.78 14.26
CA PHE A 123 11.03 8.27 14.57
C PHE A 123 9.97 7.27 14.08
N ASP A 124 8.93 7.07 14.89
CA ASP A 124 7.67 6.43 14.47
C ASP A 124 6.53 7.41 14.76
N GLU A 125 5.92 7.94 13.71
CA GLU A 125 4.88 8.95 13.79
C GLU A 125 3.58 8.44 13.19
N VAL A 126 2.51 8.52 13.98
CA VAL A 126 1.15 8.21 13.55
C VAL A 126 0.28 9.44 13.80
N SER A 127 -0.32 9.97 12.73
CA SER A 127 -1.28 11.08 12.80
C SER A 127 -2.61 10.66 12.19
N VAL A 128 -3.70 10.85 12.93
CA VAL A 128 -5.07 10.52 12.51
C VAL A 128 -5.95 11.74 12.79
N PHE A 129 -6.62 12.28 11.76
CA PHE A 129 -7.43 13.51 11.85
C PHE A 129 -6.66 14.74 12.37
N GLY A 130 -5.38 14.85 12.03
CA GLY A 130 -4.54 15.92 12.53
C GLY A 130 -3.18 16.02 11.84
N GLY A 131 -2.32 16.83 12.44
CA GLY A 131 -1.00 17.07 11.90
C GLY A 131 -0.09 17.74 12.91
N GLY A 132 1.21 17.55 12.73
CA GLY A 132 2.22 18.14 13.59
C GLY A 132 3.44 18.56 12.78
N GLU A 133 4.17 19.51 13.32
CA GLU A 133 5.53 19.81 12.88
C GLU A 133 6.50 19.16 13.85
N LYS A 134 7.45 18.37 13.32
CA LYS A 134 8.46 17.69 14.13
C LYS A 134 9.85 18.02 13.60
N ILE A 135 10.69 18.53 14.49
CA ILE A 135 12.12 18.76 14.21
C ILE A 135 12.90 17.57 14.74
N ILE A 136 13.66 16.91 13.86
CA ILE A 136 14.48 15.76 14.20
C ILE A 136 15.94 16.20 14.26
N ASN A 137 16.49 16.25 15.47
CA ASN A 137 17.89 16.58 15.74
C ASN A 137 18.59 15.34 16.29
N SER A 138 19.06 14.47 15.39
CA SER A 138 19.83 13.28 15.75
C SER A 138 21.20 13.32 15.09
N ASN A 139 22.25 12.96 15.83
CA ASN A 139 23.60 12.82 15.27
C ASN A 139 23.83 11.45 14.60
N ASN A 140 22.86 10.56 14.67
CA ASN A 140 22.96 9.19 14.22
C ASN A 140 21.61 8.70 13.67
N PHE A 141 21.06 9.45 12.71
CA PHE A 141 19.75 9.19 12.13
C PHE A 141 19.72 7.84 11.40
N ARG A 142 18.84 6.96 11.85
CA ARG A 142 18.69 5.57 11.40
C ARG A 142 17.50 5.35 10.46
N GLY A 143 16.61 6.33 10.36
CA GLY A 143 15.43 6.29 9.51
C GLY A 143 14.17 6.66 10.27
N GLY A 144 13.02 6.30 9.71
CA GLY A 144 11.77 6.52 10.41
C GLY A 144 10.56 6.00 9.66
N LYS A 145 9.42 6.07 10.33
CA LYS A 145 8.13 5.66 9.82
C LYS A 145 7.10 6.75 10.06
N ILE A 146 6.31 7.03 9.02
CA ILE A 146 5.20 7.97 9.08
C ILE A 146 3.95 7.25 8.59
N THR A 147 2.87 7.38 9.34
CA THR A 147 1.53 6.93 8.97
C THR A 147 0.57 8.09 9.21
N SER A 148 0.04 8.67 8.13
CA SER A 148 -0.93 9.77 8.20
C SER A 148 -2.28 9.37 7.57
N ILE A 149 -3.36 9.59 8.31
CA ILE A 149 -4.73 9.22 7.92
C ILE A 149 -5.63 10.43 8.17
N PHE A 150 -6.23 10.97 7.11
CA PHE A 150 -7.04 12.20 7.16
C PHE A 150 -6.28 13.38 7.79
N GLY A 151 -5.07 13.66 7.34
CA GLY A 151 -4.22 14.67 7.95
C GLY A 151 -2.87 14.85 7.28
N GLY A 152 -1.89 15.35 8.02
CA GLY A 152 -0.56 15.49 7.49
C GLY A 152 0.50 16.00 8.44
N SER A 153 1.74 15.59 8.22
CA SER A 153 2.86 15.98 9.08
C SER A 153 3.91 16.77 8.28
N GLU A 154 4.55 17.72 8.94
CA GLU A 154 5.75 18.38 8.44
C GLU A 154 6.95 17.92 9.28
N LEU A 155 7.91 17.26 8.65
CA LEU A 155 9.12 16.80 9.33
C LEU A 155 10.32 17.58 8.83
N ASN A 156 11.06 18.16 9.76
CA ASN A 156 12.28 18.87 9.51
C ASN A 156 13.49 18.08 10.01
N LEU A 157 14.23 17.50 9.06
CA LEU A 157 15.43 16.70 9.29
C LEU A 157 16.72 17.51 9.10
N LYS A 158 16.67 18.83 8.91
CA LYS A 158 17.87 19.65 8.64
C LYS A 158 18.96 19.52 9.71
N GLY A 159 18.58 19.26 10.96
CA GLY A 159 19.52 19.04 12.07
C GLY A 159 19.97 17.58 12.24
N ALA A 160 19.57 16.67 11.35
CA ALA A 160 19.88 15.25 11.45
C ALA A 160 21.13 14.87 10.65
N LYS A 161 22.01 14.06 11.23
CA LYS A 161 23.16 13.45 10.56
C LYS A 161 22.89 11.97 10.30
N LEU A 162 23.07 11.55 9.05
CA LEU A 162 22.79 10.19 8.62
C LEU A 162 23.79 9.20 9.25
N SER A 163 23.28 8.13 9.86
CA SER A 163 24.12 7.00 10.32
C SER A 163 24.70 6.21 9.14
N GLU A 164 25.75 5.43 9.37
CA GLU A 164 26.45 4.71 8.30
C GLU A 164 25.53 3.78 7.50
N GLY A 165 25.69 3.80 6.17
CA GLY A 165 24.97 2.95 5.24
C GLY A 165 23.68 3.57 4.68
N LYS A 166 22.77 2.71 4.22
CA LYS A 166 21.49 3.13 3.62
C LYS A 166 20.41 3.15 4.68
N LYS A 167 19.69 4.28 4.80
CA LYS A 167 18.57 4.43 5.73
C LYS A 167 17.27 4.61 4.97
N LEU A 168 16.19 4.12 5.57
CA LEU A 168 14.86 4.10 4.97
C LEU A 168 13.92 4.96 5.80
N ILE A 169 13.15 5.80 5.10
CA ILE A 169 11.99 6.47 5.66
C ILE A 169 10.77 5.88 4.97
N ASP A 170 9.90 5.20 5.72
CA ASP A 170 8.67 4.61 5.19
C ASP A 170 7.48 5.51 5.50
N ILE A 171 6.88 6.08 4.45
CA ILE A 171 5.79 7.05 4.56
C ILE A 171 4.54 6.43 3.96
N PHE A 172 3.45 6.47 4.71
CA PHE A 172 2.13 6.11 4.24
C PHE A 172 1.15 7.20 4.57
N ILE A 173 0.43 7.63 3.54
CA ILE A 173 -0.59 8.65 3.62
C ILE A 173 -1.82 8.04 2.95
N LEU A 174 -2.91 7.89 3.70
CA LEU A 174 -4.17 7.44 3.13
C LEU A 174 -4.96 8.61 2.56
N PHE A 175 -5.13 9.66 3.37
CA PHE A 175 -5.80 10.91 2.98
C PHE A 175 -5.04 12.10 3.58
N GLY A 176 -4.66 13.07 2.73
CA GLY A 176 -3.93 14.28 3.11
C GLY A 176 -2.51 14.35 2.51
N GLY A 177 -1.49 14.70 3.30
CA GLY A 177 -0.14 14.93 2.79
C GLY A 177 0.97 14.89 3.83
N THR A 178 2.23 14.80 3.43
CA THR A 178 3.37 14.93 4.33
C THR A 178 4.46 15.70 3.63
N LYS A 179 5.05 16.66 4.34
CA LYS A 179 6.18 17.45 3.85
C LYS A 179 7.43 17.04 4.61
N LEU A 180 8.47 16.71 3.87
CA LEU A 180 9.79 16.39 4.42
C LEU A 180 10.79 17.44 3.98
N ILE A 181 11.40 18.09 4.96
CA ILE A 181 12.53 18.98 4.77
C ILE A 181 13.77 18.16 5.13
N ILE A 182 14.59 17.87 4.13
CA ILE A 182 15.77 17.02 4.27
C ILE A 182 17.07 17.84 4.10
N PRO A 183 18.18 17.45 4.75
CA PRO A 183 19.49 18.07 4.55
C PRO A 183 19.95 18.03 3.09
N GLU A 184 20.69 19.06 2.65
CA GLU A 184 21.14 19.18 1.25
C GLU A 184 22.23 18.17 0.87
N ASP A 185 22.99 17.68 1.86
CA ASP A 185 24.06 16.71 1.70
C ASP A 185 23.57 15.26 1.50
N TRP A 186 22.27 15.01 1.66
CA TRP A 186 21.72 13.65 1.56
C TRP A 186 21.43 13.23 0.11
N ASN A 187 21.96 12.08 -0.28
CA ASN A 187 21.59 11.41 -1.52
C ASN A 187 20.30 10.58 -1.35
N ILE A 188 19.17 11.11 -1.81
CA ILE A 188 17.86 10.47 -1.66
C ILE A 188 17.41 9.79 -2.95
N LYS A 189 17.03 8.51 -2.80
CA LYS A 189 16.30 7.75 -3.82
C LYS A 189 14.82 7.67 -3.42
N ASN A 190 13.97 8.31 -4.21
CA ASN A 190 12.52 8.30 -3.98
C ASN A 190 11.87 7.08 -4.63
N GLU A 191 11.09 6.32 -3.88
CA GLU A 191 10.26 5.22 -4.38
C GLU A 191 8.81 5.47 -3.99
N VAL A 192 8.11 6.24 -4.83
CA VAL A 192 6.77 6.75 -4.52
C VAL A 192 5.71 5.94 -5.27
N THR A 193 4.57 5.76 -4.60
CA THR A 193 3.36 5.31 -5.26
C THR A 193 2.21 6.20 -4.82
N ALA A 194 1.61 6.88 -5.79
CA ALA A 194 0.37 7.60 -5.60
C ALA A 194 -0.73 6.91 -6.40
N VAL A 195 -1.88 6.71 -5.77
CA VAL A 195 -3.09 6.18 -6.42
C VAL A 195 -3.99 7.34 -6.81
N PHE A 196 -4.34 8.16 -5.80
CA PHE A 196 -5.16 9.36 -5.95
C PHE A 196 -4.45 10.55 -5.28
N GLY A 197 -3.30 10.95 -5.85
CA GLY A 197 -2.47 12.03 -5.30
C GLY A 197 -1.22 12.29 -6.14
N GLY A 198 -0.28 13.07 -5.61
CA GLY A 198 0.95 13.42 -6.29
C GLY A 198 2.14 13.52 -5.36
N PHE A 199 3.34 13.53 -5.94
CA PHE A 199 4.59 13.75 -5.24
C PHE A 199 5.40 14.80 -5.98
N SER A 200 6.05 15.68 -5.22
CA SER A 200 6.88 16.76 -5.76
C SER A 200 8.20 16.78 -4.99
N ASP A 201 9.30 16.68 -5.73
CA ASP A 201 10.63 16.89 -5.21
C ASP A 201 11.09 18.32 -5.56
N LYS A 202 11.27 19.17 -4.56
CA LYS A 202 11.68 20.57 -4.73
C LYS A 202 13.17 20.81 -4.46
N ARG A 203 13.96 19.75 -4.30
CA ARG A 203 15.40 19.87 -4.06
C ARG A 203 16.08 20.43 -5.30
N LYS A 204 17.03 21.34 -5.10
CA LYS A 204 17.90 21.80 -6.19
C LYS A 204 18.76 20.61 -6.61
N MET A 205 18.51 20.07 -7.78
CA MET A 205 19.43 19.09 -8.38
C MET A 205 20.65 19.87 -8.84
N ASP A 206 21.81 19.63 -8.21
CA ASP A 206 23.07 20.05 -8.82
C ASP A 206 23.21 19.29 -10.15
N PRO A 207 23.31 19.99 -11.30
CA PRO A 207 23.60 19.34 -12.56
C PRO A 207 24.98 18.68 -12.44
N LYS A 208 25.00 17.35 -12.52
CA LYS A 208 26.24 16.58 -12.67
C LYS A 208 26.86 16.80 -14.05
#